data_AF-A0A067DDM4-F1
#
_entry.id   AF-A0A067DDM4-F1
#
_cell.length_a   1.000
_cell.length_b   1.000
_cell.length_c   1.000
_cell.angle_alpha   90.00
_cell.angle_beta   90.00
_cell.angle_gamma   90.00
#
_symmetry.space_group_name_H-M   'P 1'
#
loop_
_entity.id
_entity.type
_entity.pdbx_description
1 polymer ?
#
loop_
_entity_poly.entity_id
_entity_poly.type
_entity_poly.pdbx_seq_one_letter_code
_entity_poly.pdbx_strand_id
1 'polypeptide(L)'
;YLYLSKNNFERIPKSIIQLSKLSCLYLSYCGKLQSLPKLPCSLHKLHAHHCTALESLSGLFPKSYESCPPRFELNGNYNLDRNVVGGILEDALQNIQHVATARWEHMHAREKISYPEFEGFAILPGNEIPKWFCFQSMGSLIKLKTPPA
;
A
#
# COMPACT_ATOMS: atom_id res chain seq x y z
N TYR A 1 9.12 -13.84 5.81
CA TYR A 1 8.26 -14.01 4.62
C TYR A 1 7.23 -15.08 4.93
N LEU A 2 6.00 -14.91 4.46
CA LEU A 2 4.92 -15.91 4.62
C LEU A 2 4.11 -16.00 3.33
N TYR A 3 4.05 -17.20 2.74
CA TYR A 3 3.36 -17.48 1.47
C TYR A 3 2.08 -18.27 1.72
N LEU A 4 0.94 -17.65 1.44
CA LEU A 4 -0.40 -18.18 1.68
C LEU A 4 -1.34 -17.93 0.49
N SER A 5 -0.83 -17.47 -0.65
CA SER A 5 -1.60 -17.26 -1.88
C SER A 5 -2.33 -18.53 -2.33
N LYS A 6 -3.45 -18.36 -3.05
CA LYS A 6 -4.26 -19.44 -3.64
C LYS A 6 -4.83 -20.44 -2.62
N ASN A 7 -5.19 -19.96 -1.44
CA ASN A 7 -5.83 -20.76 -0.41
C ASN A 7 -7.32 -20.41 -0.25
N ASN A 8 -8.05 -21.31 0.40
CA ASN A 8 -9.50 -21.22 0.60
C ASN A 8 -9.89 -20.89 2.05
N PHE A 9 -8.98 -20.33 2.85
CA PHE A 9 -9.32 -19.87 4.19
C PHE A 9 -10.19 -18.61 4.12
N GLU A 10 -11.06 -18.47 5.10
CA GLU A 10 -11.90 -17.27 5.23
C GLU A 10 -11.21 -16.17 6.04
N ARG A 11 -10.27 -16.53 6.91
CA ARG A 11 -9.63 -15.61 7.86
C ARG A 11 -8.19 -16.00 8.11
N ILE A 12 -7.38 -14.97 8.39
CA ILE A 12 -6.05 -15.12 8.97
C ILE A 12 -6.15 -15.04 10.49
N PRO A 13 -5.49 -15.94 11.25
CA PRO A 13 -5.49 -15.88 12.71
C PRO A 13 -4.96 -14.55 13.24
N LYS A 14 -5.60 -14.00 14.28
CA LYS A 14 -5.16 -12.76 14.95
C LYS A 14 -3.73 -12.84 15.49
N SER A 15 -3.22 -14.04 15.77
CA SER A 15 -1.85 -14.28 16.22
C SER A 15 -0.78 -13.88 15.18
N ILE A 16 -1.15 -13.61 13.91
CA ILE A 16 -0.19 -13.14 12.91
C ILE A 16 0.55 -11.87 13.35
N ILE A 17 -0.07 -11.03 14.20
CA ILE A 17 0.56 -9.82 14.77
C ILE A 17 1.83 -10.12 15.59
N GLN A 18 1.94 -11.34 16.14
CA GLN A 18 3.08 -11.76 16.94
C GLN A 18 4.32 -12.09 16.09
N LEU A 19 4.17 -12.16 14.76
CA LEU A 19 5.27 -12.41 13.84
C LEU A 19 6.11 -11.13 13.64
N SER A 20 6.88 -10.75 14.66
CA SER A 20 7.66 -9.49 14.73
C SER A 20 8.76 -9.33 13.67
N LYS A 21 9.09 -10.40 12.93
CA LYS A 21 10.05 -10.40 11.83
C LYS A 21 9.39 -10.59 10.46
N LEU A 22 8.06 -10.59 10.40
CA LEU A 22 7.34 -10.78 9.14
C LEU A 22 7.45 -9.50 8.30
N SER A 23 8.30 -9.55 7.28
CA SER A 23 8.51 -8.45 6.33
C SER A 23 7.61 -8.49 5.10
N CYS A 24 7.22 -9.69 4.66
CA CYS A 24 6.44 -9.91 3.45
C CYS A 24 5.36 -10.97 3.66
N LEU A 25 4.12 -10.66 3.26
CA LEU A 25 2.95 -11.53 3.34
C LEU A 25 2.30 -11.64 1.94
N TYR A 26 2.16 -12.87 1.45
CA TYR A 26 1.56 -13.18 0.15
C TYR A 26 0.25 -13.93 0.34
N LEU A 27 -0.84 -13.33 -0.12
CA LEU A 27 -2.23 -13.76 0.04
C LEU A 27 -3.01 -13.69 -1.28
N SER A 28 -2.35 -13.42 -2.41
CA SER A 28 -3.03 -13.27 -3.70
C SER A 28 -3.92 -14.47 -4.05
N TYR A 29 -5.06 -14.20 -4.70
CA TYR A 29 -6.02 -15.22 -5.13
C TYR A 29 -6.63 -16.05 -3.98
N CYS A 30 -6.75 -15.50 -2.77
CA CYS A 30 -7.51 -16.12 -1.69
C CYS A 30 -8.99 -15.73 -1.81
N GLY A 31 -9.75 -16.42 -2.66
CA GLY A 31 -11.11 -16.03 -3.04
C GLY A 31 -12.14 -16.05 -1.92
N LYS A 32 -11.88 -16.77 -0.81
CA LYS A 32 -12.75 -16.82 0.37
C LYS A 32 -12.33 -15.92 1.52
N LEU A 33 -11.16 -15.29 1.43
CA LEU A 33 -10.62 -14.45 2.50
C LEU A 33 -11.51 -13.21 2.67
N GLN A 34 -12.16 -13.09 3.82
CA GLN A 34 -13.13 -12.02 4.12
C GLN A 34 -12.48 -10.79 4.75
N SER A 35 -11.50 -10.99 5.62
CA SER A 35 -10.86 -9.91 6.37
C SER A 35 -9.44 -10.23 6.79
N LEU A 36 -8.63 -9.19 6.95
CA LEU A 36 -7.32 -9.30 7.61
C LEU A 36 -7.33 -8.74 9.03
N PRO A 37 -6.73 -9.47 10.00
CA PRO A 37 -6.50 -8.95 11.33
C PRO A 37 -5.42 -7.85 11.30
N LYS A 38 -5.16 -7.24 12.46
CA LYS A 38 -4.02 -6.35 12.64
C LYS A 38 -2.71 -7.05 12.28
N LEU A 39 -1.93 -6.42 11.41
CA LEU A 39 -0.67 -6.96 10.89
C LEU A 39 0.53 -6.49 11.73
N PRO A 40 1.64 -7.23 11.75
CA PRO A 40 2.87 -6.83 12.43
C PRO A 40 3.43 -5.48 11.95
N CYS A 41 4.07 -4.73 12.86
CA CYS A 41 4.77 -3.48 12.53
C CYS A 41 5.91 -3.65 11.52
N SER A 42 6.50 -4.85 11.45
CA SER A 42 7.60 -5.17 10.55
C SER A 42 7.17 -5.41 9.10
N LEU A 43 5.86 -5.41 8.81
CA LEU A 43 5.35 -5.78 7.50
C LEU A 43 5.54 -4.63 6.51
N HIS A 44 6.39 -4.86 5.51
CA HIS A 44 6.66 -3.90 4.44
C HIS A 44 5.99 -4.26 3.12
N LYS A 45 5.67 -5.54 2.87
CA LYS A 45 5.06 -5.99 1.61
C LYS A 45 3.84 -6.85 1.87
N LEU A 46 2.70 -6.44 1.31
CA LEU A 46 1.47 -7.23 1.32
C LEU A 46 0.96 -7.37 -0.11
N HIS A 47 0.98 -8.61 -0.59
CA HIS A 47 0.37 -8.99 -1.85
C HIS A 47 -0.97 -9.66 -1.53
N ALA A 48 -2.08 -8.98 -1.76
CA ALA A 48 -3.42 -9.50 -1.49
C ALA A 48 -4.37 -9.20 -2.65
N HIS A 49 -3.86 -9.24 -3.89
CA HIS A 49 -4.65 -8.98 -5.08
C HIS A 49 -5.56 -10.18 -5.44
N HIS A 50 -6.71 -9.90 -6.06
CA HIS A 50 -7.74 -10.88 -6.43
C HIS A 50 -8.26 -11.74 -5.25
N CYS A 51 -8.35 -11.16 -4.05
CA CYS A 51 -9.10 -11.72 -2.92
C CYS A 51 -10.54 -11.18 -2.98
N THR A 52 -11.38 -11.80 -3.80
CA THR A 52 -12.70 -11.24 -4.17
C THR A 52 -13.69 -11.13 -3.01
N ALA A 53 -13.55 -11.93 -1.96
CA ALA A 53 -14.38 -11.83 -0.76
C ALA A 53 -13.85 -10.83 0.28
N LEU A 54 -12.70 -10.18 0.03
CA LEU A 54 -12.05 -9.32 1.01
C LEU A 54 -12.81 -8.01 1.18
N GLU A 55 -13.40 -7.81 2.34
CA GLU A 55 -14.25 -6.66 2.68
C GLU A 55 -13.54 -5.66 3.59
N SER A 56 -12.66 -6.12 4.48
CA SER A 56 -12.04 -5.25 5.48
C SER A 56 -10.61 -5.62 5.84
N LEU A 57 -9.86 -4.61 6.26
CA LEU A 57 -8.49 -4.71 6.76
C LEU A 57 -8.42 -3.94 8.08
N SER A 58 -7.94 -4.59 9.15
CA SER A 58 -7.83 -3.95 10.45
C SER A 58 -6.44 -3.34 10.67
N GLY A 59 -6.39 -2.03 10.93
CA GLY A 59 -5.22 -1.37 11.52
C GLY A 59 -3.95 -1.47 10.69
N LEU A 60 -3.92 -0.74 9.58
CA LEU A 60 -2.76 -0.70 8.70
C LEU A 60 -1.70 0.31 9.19
N PHE A 61 -0.46 -0.15 9.00
CA PHE A 61 0.88 0.40 9.21
C PHE A 61 1.21 1.25 10.44
N PRO A 62 1.94 0.65 11.39
CA PRO A 62 2.81 1.37 12.31
C PRO A 62 3.81 2.21 11.51
N LYS A 63 3.98 3.44 11.98
CA LYS A 63 4.89 4.45 11.45
C LYS A 63 6.37 4.05 11.63
N SER A 64 6.84 2.95 11.05
CA SER A 64 8.24 2.54 11.17
C SER A 64 9.08 3.35 10.16
N TYR A 65 9.56 4.49 10.63
CA TYR A 65 10.19 5.57 9.86
C TYR A 65 11.59 5.30 9.29
N GLU A 66 12.12 4.07 9.23
CA GLU A 66 13.59 3.94 9.15
C GLU A 66 14.20 3.19 7.97
N SER A 67 13.46 2.58 7.03
CA SER A 67 14.20 2.02 5.87
C SER A 67 13.46 1.65 4.60
N CYS A 68 12.17 1.31 4.62
CA CYS A 68 11.50 0.83 3.40
C CYS A 68 10.06 1.34 3.32
N PRO A 69 9.70 2.08 2.24
CA PRO A 69 8.30 2.40 2.00
C PRO A 69 7.52 1.10 1.84
N PRO A 70 6.33 1.01 2.45
CA PRO A 70 5.56 -0.19 2.34
C PRO A 70 4.90 -0.31 0.95
N ARG A 71 4.75 -1.56 0.47
CA ARG A 71 4.17 -1.91 -0.84
C ARG A 71 2.88 -2.70 -0.63
N PHE A 72 1.78 -2.17 -1.15
CA PHE A 72 0.45 -2.77 -1.08
C PHE A 72 -0.11 -3.07 -2.46
N GLU A 73 -0.48 -4.33 -2.67
CA GLU A 73 -1.16 -4.77 -3.88
C GLU A 73 -2.53 -5.34 -3.52
N LEU A 74 -3.55 -4.53 -3.74
CA LEU A 74 -4.95 -4.81 -3.40
C LEU A 74 -5.87 -4.75 -4.64
N ASN A 75 -5.31 -4.76 -5.85
CA ASN A 75 -6.09 -4.79 -7.08
C ASN A 75 -6.99 -6.03 -7.14
N GLY A 76 -8.18 -5.88 -7.74
CA GLY A 76 -9.14 -6.97 -7.86
C GLY A 76 -9.94 -7.29 -6.58
N ASN A 77 -9.77 -6.53 -5.50
CA ASN A 77 -10.56 -6.66 -4.27
C ASN A 77 -11.78 -5.73 -4.30
N TYR A 78 -12.73 -5.99 -5.20
CA TYR A 78 -13.83 -5.07 -5.49
C TYR A 78 -14.85 -4.89 -4.33
N ASN A 79 -14.86 -5.80 -3.35
CA ASN A 79 -15.72 -5.72 -2.17
C ASN A 79 -15.07 -4.99 -0.98
N LEU A 80 -13.82 -4.50 -1.12
CA LEU A 80 -13.10 -3.84 -0.04
C LEU A 80 -13.76 -2.50 0.30
N ASP A 81 -13.98 -2.25 1.59
CA ASP A 81 -14.57 -1.01 2.09
C ASP A 81 -13.78 0.22 1.61
N ARG A 82 -14.47 1.20 1.00
CA ARG A 82 -13.87 2.45 0.52
C ARG A 82 -13.19 3.25 1.62
N ASN A 83 -13.67 3.18 2.86
CA ASN A 83 -13.05 3.85 3.99
C ASN A 83 -11.69 3.22 4.32
N VAL A 84 -11.60 1.89 4.24
CA VAL A 84 -10.34 1.14 4.39
C VAL A 84 -9.37 1.52 3.27
N VAL A 85 -9.85 1.57 2.02
CA VAL A 85 -9.06 2.04 0.87
C VAL A 85 -8.55 3.46 1.09
N GLY A 86 -9.38 4.35 1.65
CA GLY A 86 -9.01 5.74 1.99
C GLY A 86 -7.84 5.82 2.97
N GLY A 87 -7.92 5.09 4.10
CA GLY A 87 -6.83 5.09 5.09
C GLY A 87 -5.51 4.54 4.53
N ILE A 88 -5.57 3.47 3.72
CA ILE A 88 -4.38 2.90 3.05
C ILE A 88 -3.72 3.91 2.13
N LEU A 89 -4.54 4.68 1.44
CA LEU A 89 -4.08 5.68 0.51
C LEU A 89 -3.43 6.87 1.23
N GLU A 90 -4.02 7.31 2.35
CA GLU A 90 -3.42 8.34 3.21
C GLU A 90 -2.06 7.89 3.75
N ASP A 91 -1.97 6.66 4.27
CA ASP A 91 -0.71 6.08 4.75
C ASP A 91 0.33 5.98 3.63
N ALA A 92 -0.08 5.49 2.45
CA ALA A 92 0.81 5.39 1.29
C ALA A 92 1.31 6.77 0.83
N LEU A 93 0.42 7.77 0.77
CA LEU A 93 0.76 9.13 0.37
C LEU A 93 1.74 9.77 1.37
N GLN A 94 1.48 9.63 2.67
CA GLN A 94 2.35 10.14 3.72
C GLN A 94 3.75 9.52 3.64
N ASN A 95 3.84 8.23 3.32
CA ASN A 95 5.11 7.53 3.12
C ASN A 95 5.85 8.00 1.86
N ILE A 96 5.14 8.17 0.73
CA ILE A 96 5.74 8.68 -0.51
C ILE A 96 6.33 10.08 -0.29
N GLN A 97 5.58 10.95 0.40
CA GLN A 97 6.07 12.29 0.77
C GLN A 97 7.31 12.21 1.65
N HIS A 98 7.31 11.35 2.67
CA HIS A 98 8.44 11.18 3.56
C HIS A 98 9.70 10.71 2.82
N VAL A 99 9.57 9.71 1.92
CA VAL A 99 10.67 9.22 1.08
C VAL A 99 11.18 10.32 0.15
N ALA A 100 10.29 11.11 -0.45
CA ALA A 100 10.67 12.24 -1.30
C ALA A 100 11.45 13.31 -0.53
N THR A 101 11.02 13.66 0.69
CA THR A 101 11.72 14.63 1.56
C THR A 101 13.09 14.11 1.98
N ALA A 102 13.18 12.87 2.46
CA ALA A 102 14.45 12.27 2.86
C ALA A 102 15.44 12.20 1.67
N ARG A 103 14.93 11.85 0.48
CA ARG A 103 15.74 11.84 -0.76
C ARG A 103 16.24 13.24 -1.12
N TRP A 104 15.39 14.25 -0.99
CA TRP A 104 15.74 15.65 -1.25
C TRP A 104 16.85 16.13 -0.30
N GLU A 105 16.67 15.98 1.01
CA GLU A 105 17.66 16.38 2.03
C GLU A 105 19.02 15.73 1.79
N HIS A 106 19.04 14.42 1.51
CA HIS A 106 20.29 13.70 1.28
C HIS A 106 20.98 14.11 -0.03
N MET A 107 20.22 14.37 -1.11
CA MET A 107 20.81 14.91 -2.35
C MET A 107 21.52 16.25 -2.12
N HIS A 108 21.00 17.07 -1.19
CA HIS A 108 21.63 18.33 -0.81
C HIS A 108 22.83 18.16 0.15
N ALA A 109 22.87 17.09 0.94
CA ALA A 109 23.97 16.78 1.86
C ALA A 109 25.27 16.26 1.18
N ARG A 110 25.26 15.97 -0.14
CA ARG A 110 26.40 15.42 -0.91
C ARG A 110 26.98 14.10 -0.38
N GLU A 111 26.22 13.37 0.44
CA GLU A 111 26.65 12.05 0.91
C GLU A 111 26.56 11.02 -0.23
N LYS A 112 27.62 10.23 -0.43
CA LYS A 112 27.74 9.22 -1.50
C LYS A 112 27.28 7.84 -1.03
N ILE A 113 26.09 7.74 -0.43
CA ILE A 113 25.52 6.45 -0.07
C ILE A 113 24.62 5.96 -1.22
N SER A 114 24.82 4.71 -1.62
CA SER A 114 23.93 4.00 -2.56
C SER A 114 22.57 3.80 -1.89
N TYR A 115 21.56 4.51 -2.38
CA TYR A 115 20.18 4.23 -2.00
C TYR A 115 19.68 3.02 -2.79
N PRO A 116 19.02 2.04 -2.14
CA PRO A 116 18.05 1.20 -2.83
C PRO A 116 17.02 2.11 -3.52
N GLU A 117 16.62 1.77 -4.73
CA GLU A 117 15.55 2.45 -5.47
C GLU A 117 14.23 2.32 -4.69
N PHE A 118 13.99 3.23 -3.73
CA PHE A 118 12.81 3.20 -2.89
C PHE A 118 11.64 3.83 -3.62
N GLU A 119 10.92 3.01 -4.37
CA GLU A 119 9.64 3.39 -4.95
C GLU A 119 8.52 2.98 -4.00
N GLY A 120 7.92 3.98 -3.34
CA GLY A 120 6.66 3.79 -2.64
C GLY A 120 5.52 3.73 -3.65
N PHE A 121 4.77 2.64 -3.67
CA PHE A 121 3.56 2.54 -4.48
C PHE A 121 2.48 1.72 -3.79
N ALA A 122 1.23 2.13 -4.01
CA ALA A 122 0.04 1.42 -3.60
C ALA A 122 -0.83 1.14 -4.84
N ILE A 123 -1.22 -0.12 -5.01
CA ILE A 123 -2.17 -0.54 -6.03
C ILE A 123 -3.49 -0.86 -5.32
N LEU A 124 -4.51 -0.04 -5.56
CA LEU A 124 -5.80 -0.13 -4.89
C LEU A 124 -6.83 -0.90 -5.72
N PRO A 125 -7.90 -1.42 -5.10
CA PRO A 125 -9.04 -1.92 -5.85
C PRO A 125 -9.82 -0.76 -6.48
N GLY A 126 -10.39 -1.02 -7.66
CA GLY A 126 -11.16 -0.05 -8.43
C GLY A 126 -10.37 0.61 -9.55
N ASN A 127 -11.04 1.52 -10.25
CA ASN A 127 -10.56 2.23 -11.43
C ASN A 127 -10.81 3.75 -11.31
N GLU A 128 -11.15 4.23 -10.11
CA GLU A 128 -11.44 5.62 -9.84
C GLU A 128 -10.16 6.35 -9.42
N ILE A 129 -9.96 7.56 -9.96
CA ILE A 129 -8.89 8.45 -9.50
C ILE A 129 -9.36 9.11 -8.19
N PRO A 130 -8.59 9.02 -7.10
CA PRO A 130 -8.96 9.64 -5.83
C PRO A 130 -9.18 11.16 -5.95
N LYS A 131 -10.20 11.68 -5.25
CA LYS A 131 -10.64 13.09 -5.37
C LYS A 131 -9.58 14.13 -5.00
N TRP A 132 -8.58 13.76 -4.21
CA TRP A 132 -7.51 14.65 -3.77
C TRP A 132 -6.43 14.86 -4.84
N PHE A 133 -6.41 14.09 -5.95
CA PHE A 133 -5.59 14.46 -7.10
C PHE A 133 -6.12 15.75 -7.72
N CYS A 134 -5.28 16.79 -7.77
CA CYS A 134 -5.64 18.08 -8.38
C CYS A 134 -5.96 17.96 -9.88
N PHE A 135 -5.47 16.90 -10.53
CA PHE A 135 -5.71 16.60 -11.93
C PHE A 135 -6.29 15.20 -12.06
N GLN A 136 -7.53 15.10 -12.51
CA GLN A 136 -8.24 13.84 -12.73
C GLN A 136 -8.65 13.78 -14.21
N SER A 137 -8.27 12.72 -14.91
CA SER A 137 -8.70 12.45 -16.28
C SER A 137 -8.91 10.97 -16.50
N MET A 138 -10.03 10.58 -17.08
CA MET A 138 -10.25 9.22 -17.56
C MET A 138 -9.97 9.18 -19.07
N GLY A 139 -9.04 8.33 -19.52
CA GLY A 139 -8.64 8.21 -20.94
C GLY A 139 -7.18 8.65 -21.21
N SER A 140 -6.80 8.72 -22.48
CA SER A 140 -5.41 8.98 -22.91
C SER A 140 -5.04 10.45 -23.06
N LEU A 141 -5.91 11.39 -22.68
CA LEU A 141 -5.75 12.82 -22.93
C LEU A 141 -5.94 13.65 -21.66
N ILE A 142 -4.90 14.40 -21.27
CA ILE A 142 -4.95 15.39 -20.19
C ILE A 142 -4.86 16.78 -20.81
N LYS A 143 -5.82 17.66 -20.52
CA LYS A 143 -5.74 19.08 -20.86
C LYS A 143 -5.28 19.86 -19.64
N LEU A 144 -4.00 20.22 -19.61
CA LEU A 144 -3.44 21.09 -18.58
C LEU A 144 -3.81 22.55 -18.89
N LYS A 145 -4.46 23.24 -17.95
CA LYS A 145 -4.59 24.70 -18.01
C LYS A 145 -3.32 25.30 -17.42
N THR A 146 -2.59 26.09 -18.19
CA THR A 146 -1.45 26.85 -17.66
C THR A 146 -1.96 28.00 -16.78
N PRO A 147 -1.23 28.39 -15.73
CA PRO A 147 -1.52 29.62 -15.00
C PRO A 147 -1.48 30.84 -15.95
N PRO A 148 -2.24 31.91 -15.66
CA PRO A 148 -2.11 33.17 -16.41
C PRO A 148 -0.69 33.73 -16.27
N ALA A 149 -0.22 34.36 -17.35
CA ALA A 149 1.09 35.01 -17.44
C ALA A 149 1.19 36.27 -16.56
#